data_AF-A0A0F9KUN3-F1
#
_entry.id   AF-A0A0F9KUN3-F1
#
_cell.length_a   1.000
_cell.length_b   1.000
_cell.length_c   1.000
_cell.angle_alpha   90.00
_cell.angle_beta   90.00
_cell.angle_gamma   90.00
#
_symmetry.space_group_name_H-M   'P 1'
#
loop_
_entity.id
_entity.type
_entity.pdbx_description
1 polymer ?
#
loop_
_entity_poly.entity_id
_entity_poly.type
_entity_poly.pdbx_seq_one_letter_code
_entity_poly.pdbx_strand_id
1 'polypeptide(L)'
;EGTIDVFVGGEARASHPIRLDVQPFELDGSLCSWGPVTATNGFDLALYQQLAEHHMTCLSWWWDDWGLTITREGDRAGFDPRPLDMLNAVTREAGMRGPWILLLGSMTNGQLERRIAASGLFDVQLRQRPGGSAESPPAVGDLDDQEMNRRYVEVLQALDRRAKEKGYPEIILIVYDEPYKYLLEWHHHRCDLIRRHAPGLKILSTPQTRLEWAKGLMADSDYMVVRGCGDPICELTRQAGKQVLGFGRLTADMDFSCARWSTGLRFAEEQPDIIFLWALNYGGLNPRVPFNDLVTPQNWGFRHRFAWPPTESATLEPSWGHGHRWIETVVWEAQREGAKDYLLLLMLQRELSLSASPEAPAIEEELNAFKHDAARDLTDLDARRAKLLQWYRRLRA
;
A
#
# COMPACT_ATOMS: atom_id res chain seq x y z
N GLU A 1 -22.86 23.67 -15.64
CA GLU A 1 -22.10 24.23 -16.79
C GLU A 1 -21.31 25.43 -16.29
N GLY A 2 -20.18 25.75 -16.91
CA GLY A 2 -19.31 26.86 -16.50
C GLY A 2 -18.29 27.21 -17.59
N THR A 3 -17.37 28.11 -17.30
CA THR A 3 -16.26 28.49 -18.19
C THR A 3 -14.93 28.48 -17.43
N ILE A 4 -13.85 28.15 -18.15
CA ILE A 4 -12.47 28.37 -17.71
C ILE A 4 -11.91 29.53 -18.53
N ASP A 5 -11.67 30.65 -17.86
CA ASP A 5 -11.15 31.86 -18.48
C ASP A 5 -9.64 31.99 -18.24
N VAL A 6 -8.89 32.23 -19.31
CA VAL A 6 -7.42 32.38 -19.28
C VAL A 6 -7.06 33.84 -19.46
N PHE A 7 -6.37 34.43 -18.49
CA PHE A 7 -5.95 35.83 -18.52
C PHE A 7 -4.43 35.97 -18.63
N VAL A 8 -3.96 36.97 -19.38
CA VAL A 8 -2.53 37.33 -19.46
C VAL A 8 -2.41 38.84 -19.31
N GLY A 9 -1.73 39.28 -18.24
CA GLY A 9 -1.61 40.70 -17.90
C GLY A 9 -2.93 41.35 -17.47
N GLY A 10 -3.87 40.57 -16.95
CA GLY A 10 -5.22 41.04 -16.59
C GLY A 10 -6.22 41.08 -17.75
N GLU A 11 -5.78 40.78 -18.97
CA GLU A 11 -6.65 40.71 -20.15
C GLU A 11 -7.07 39.27 -20.46
N ALA A 12 -8.37 39.06 -20.72
CA ALA A 12 -8.87 37.75 -21.14
C ALA A 12 -8.30 37.37 -22.51
N ARG A 13 -7.74 36.16 -22.62
CA ARG A 13 -7.13 35.61 -23.83
C ARG A 13 -7.95 34.46 -24.43
N ALA A 14 -8.60 33.68 -23.58
CA ALA A 14 -9.47 32.58 -24.01
C ALA A 14 -10.54 32.32 -22.95
N SER A 15 -11.68 31.79 -23.37
CA SER A 15 -12.77 31.30 -22.53
C SER A 15 -13.18 29.93 -23.05
N HIS A 16 -13.06 28.90 -22.22
CA HIS A 16 -13.38 27.52 -22.58
C HIS A 16 -14.62 27.06 -21.82
N PRO A 17 -15.73 26.71 -22.50
CA PRO A 17 -16.91 26.18 -21.82
C PRO A 17 -16.61 24.79 -21.25
N ILE A 18 -17.13 24.53 -20.06
CA ILE A 18 -17.05 23.25 -19.37
C ILE A 18 -18.44 22.77 -18.95
N ARG A 19 -18.67 21.46 -19.09
CA ARG A 19 -19.87 20.79 -18.59
C ARG A 19 -19.45 19.54 -17.83
N LEU A 20 -20.02 19.40 -16.63
CA LEU A 20 -19.84 18.24 -15.78
C LEU A 20 -21.20 17.55 -15.62
N ASP A 21 -21.24 16.25 -15.91
CA ASP A 21 -22.40 15.40 -15.63
C ASP A 21 -22.22 14.72 -14.27
N VAL A 22 -22.85 15.28 -13.24
CA VAL A 22 -22.75 14.77 -11.87
C VAL A 22 -23.70 13.60 -11.70
N GLN A 23 -23.15 12.46 -11.28
CA GLN A 23 -23.91 11.24 -11.09
C GLN A 23 -24.68 11.26 -9.76
N PRO A 24 -25.91 10.72 -9.69
CA PRO A 24 -26.73 10.73 -8.47
C PRO A 24 -26.31 9.62 -7.49
N PHE A 25 -25.00 9.43 -7.30
CA PHE A 25 -24.43 8.49 -6.35
C PHE A 25 -23.02 8.91 -5.92
N GLU A 26 -22.61 8.44 -4.76
CA GLU A 26 -21.26 8.59 -4.25
C GLU A 26 -20.49 7.28 -4.42
N LEU A 27 -19.17 7.36 -4.66
CA LEU A 27 -18.32 6.18 -4.71
C LEU A 27 -18.14 5.62 -3.30
N ASP A 28 -18.40 4.33 -3.12
CA ASP A 28 -18.21 3.66 -1.84
C ASP A 28 -16.74 3.26 -1.64
N GLY A 29 -15.95 4.19 -1.07
CA GLY A 29 -14.55 3.95 -0.72
C GLY A 29 -14.33 2.87 0.36
N SER A 30 -15.38 2.24 0.91
CA SER A 30 -15.25 1.09 1.81
C SER A 30 -15.03 -0.24 1.10
N LEU A 31 -15.25 -0.30 -0.22
CA LEU A 31 -15.15 -1.54 -1.00
C LEU A 31 -13.73 -2.02 -1.26
N CYS A 32 -12.74 -1.14 -1.17
CA CYS A 32 -11.32 -1.48 -1.31
C CYS A 32 -10.47 -0.50 -0.52
N SER A 33 -9.45 -0.99 0.18
CA SER A 33 -8.46 -0.12 0.82
C SER A 33 -7.33 0.17 -0.16
N TRP A 34 -6.99 1.45 -0.34
CA TRP A 34 -5.91 1.88 -1.23
C TRP A 34 -4.76 2.48 -0.43
N GLY A 35 -3.49 2.28 -0.79
CA GLY A 35 -2.44 3.01 -0.10
C GLY A 35 -1.01 2.86 -0.60
N PRO A 36 -0.16 3.88 -0.42
CA PRO A 36 1.27 3.78 -0.67
C PRO A 36 1.99 3.02 0.44
N VAL A 37 3.07 2.38 0.04
CA VAL A 37 4.20 2.01 0.88
C VAL A 37 5.00 3.27 1.16
N THR A 38 5.67 3.31 2.30
CA THR A 38 6.38 4.46 2.88
C THR A 38 5.47 5.65 3.25
N ALA A 39 5.17 5.71 4.54
CA ALA A 39 5.44 6.94 5.29
C ALA A 39 6.82 6.76 5.91
N THR A 40 7.79 7.60 5.56
CA THR A 40 8.88 7.89 6.50
C THR A 40 8.26 8.52 7.75
N ASN A 41 8.96 8.52 8.88
CA ASN A 41 8.58 9.37 10.01
C ASN A 41 8.32 10.80 9.51
N GLY A 42 7.11 11.33 9.73
CA GLY A 42 6.87 12.77 9.58
C GLY A 42 5.86 13.23 8.53
N PHE A 43 4.89 12.39 8.14
CA PHE A 43 3.66 12.96 7.58
C PHE A 43 2.87 13.67 8.65
N ASP A 44 2.36 14.85 8.31
CA ASP A 44 1.48 15.61 9.18
C ASP A 44 0.01 15.23 8.93
N LEU A 45 -0.87 15.78 9.78
CA LEU A 45 -2.31 15.54 9.66
C LEU A 45 -2.85 15.96 8.28
N ALA A 46 -2.34 17.04 7.69
CA ALA A 46 -2.82 17.55 6.41
C ALA A 46 -2.61 16.55 5.28
N LEU A 47 -1.45 15.88 5.22
CA LEU A 47 -1.24 14.83 4.22
C LEU A 47 -2.15 13.62 4.46
N TYR A 48 -2.31 13.17 5.71
CA TYR A 48 -3.20 12.04 6.00
C TYR A 48 -4.67 12.36 5.65
N GLN A 49 -5.12 13.60 5.89
CA GLN A 49 -6.44 14.06 5.45
C GLN A 49 -6.56 14.05 3.93
N GLN A 50 -5.55 14.56 3.23
CA GLN A 50 -5.52 14.52 1.76
C GLN A 50 -5.53 13.09 1.21
N LEU A 51 -4.82 12.15 1.84
CA LEU A 51 -4.87 10.72 1.49
C LEU A 51 -6.28 10.15 1.71
N ALA A 52 -6.91 10.44 2.86
CA ALA A 52 -8.25 9.96 3.19
C ALA A 52 -9.34 10.52 2.26
N GLU A 53 -9.26 11.81 1.89
CA GLU A 53 -10.13 12.46 0.88
C GLU A 53 -10.09 11.71 -0.47
N HIS A 54 -8.95 11.11 -0.80
CA HIS A 54 -8.74 10.35 -2.03
C HIS A 54 -8.92 8.83 -1.85
N HIS A 55 -9.53 8.40 -0.74
CA HIS A 55 -9.74 7.00 -0.37
C HIS A 55 -8.45 6.17 -0.22
N MET A 56 -7.29 6.82 -0.11
CA MET A 56 -6.02 6.18 0.23
C MET A 56 -5.95 6.01 1.75
N THR A 57 -6.37 4.84 2.23
CA THR A 57 -6.59 4.54 3.66
C THR A 57 -5.65 3.48 4.23
N CYS A 58 -4.94 2.74 3.36
CA CYS A 58 -3.90 1.79 3.74
C CYS A 58 -2.55 2.51 3.90
N LEU A 59 -1.75 2.08 4.86
CA LEU A 59 -0.38 2.56 5.06
C LEU A 59 0.57 1.39 5.13
N SER A 60 1.79 1.54 4.62
CA SER A 60 2.85 0.58 4.92
C SER A 60 4.20 1.23 5.18
N TRP A 61 5.01 0.57 6.00
CA TRP A 61 6.34 1.05 6.35
C TRP A 61 7.25 -0.08 6.82
N TRP A 62 8.55 0.15 6.68
CA TRP A 62 9.60 -0.70 7.22
C TRP A 62 9.75 -0.45 8.72
N TRP A 63 10.00 -1.52 9.49
CA TRP A 63 10.28 -1.40 10.92
C TRP A 63 11.36 -0.36 11.22
N ASP A 64 12.41 -0.34 10.40
CA ASP A 64 13.55 0.57 10.55
C ASP A 64 13.22 2.05 10.28
N ASP A 65 12.20 2.33 9.47
CA ASP A 65 11.86 3.70 9.03
C ASP A 65 11.13 4.50 10.11
N TRP A 66 10.46 3.83 11.06
CA TRP A 66 9.61 4.46 12.07
C TRP A 66 10.27 4.65 13.43
N GLY A 67 11.57 4.37 13.54
CA GLY A 67 12.29 4.52 14.80
C GLY A 67 11.73 3.66 15.94
N LEU A 68 11.02 2.57 15.62
CA LEU A 68 10.51 1.60 16.59
C LEU A 68 11.69 0.97 17.29
N THR A 69 11.95 1.48 18.49
CA THR A 69 13.11 1.13 19.28
C THR A 69 12.75 -0.03 20.19
N ILE A 70 13.60 -1.05 20.22
CA ILE A 70 13.45 -2.18 21.12
C ILE A 70 13.67 -1.72 22.55
N THR A 71 12.74 -2.08 23.43
CA THR A 71 12.79 -1.77 24.85
C THR A 71 12.84 -3.05 25.67
N ARG A 72 13.17 -2.90 26.96
CA ARG A 72 13.15 -4.00 27.93
C ARG A 72 12.20 -3.64 29.07
N GLU A 73 11.18 -4.47 29.28
CA GLU A 73 10.25 -4.39 30.40
C GLU A 73 10.49 -5.60 31.32
N GLY A 74 11.27 -5.41 32.39
CA GLY A 74 11.75 -6.52 33.20
C GLY A 74 12.66 -7.46 32.40
N ASP A 75 12.27 -8.72 32.24
CA ASP A 75 12.97 -9.67 31.35
C ASP A 75 12.19 -9.97 30.06
N ARG A 76 11.37 -9.03 29.58
CA ARG A 76 10.70 -9.17 28.29
C ARG A 76 11.18 -8.11 27.31
N ALA A 77 11.34 -8.50 26.05
CA ALA A 77 11.50 -7.56 24.96
C ALA A 77 10.15 -6.89 24.66
N GLY A 78 10.23 -5.61 24.33
CA GLY A 78 9.12 -4.80 23.87
C GLY A 78 9.59 -3.79 22.83
N PHE A 79 8.78 -2.77 22.61
CA PHE A 79 9.16 -1.62 21.79
C PHE A 79 8.61 -0.34 22.41
N ASP A 80 9.18 0.81 22.06
CA ASP A 80 8.62 2.11 22.40
C ASP A 80 7.33 2.35 21.58
N PRO A 81 6.14 2.40 22.22
CA PRO A 81 4.89 2.48 21.48
C PRO A 81 4.55 3.90 21.01
N ARG A 82 5.25 4.94 21.51
CA ARG A 82 4.89 6.34 21.28
C ARG A 82 4.75 6.71 19.80
N PRO A 83 5.66 6.29 18.89
CA PRO A 83 5.49 6.59 17.46
C PRO A 83 4.22 5.98 16.86
N LEU A 84 3.87 4.74 17.22
CA LEU A 84 2.65 4.08 16.72
C LEU A 84 1.38 4.65 17.36
N ASP A 85 1.41 5.02 18.64
CA ASP A 85 0.28 5.67 19.30
C ASP A 85 -0.02 7.03 18.64
N MET A 86 1.03 7.78 18.31
CA MET A 86 0.93 9.06 17.61
C MET A 86 0.39 8.86 16.19
N LEU A 87 0.91 7.86 15.45
CA LEU A 87 0.40 7.48 14.14
C LEU A 87 -1.09 7.13 14.22
N ASN A 88 -1.48 6.29 15.19
CA ASN A 88 -2.88 5.89 15.36
C ASN A 88 -3.79 7.10 15.59
N ALA A 89 -3.36 8.03 16.46
CA ALA A 89 -4.13 9.23 16.75
C ALA A 89 -4.32 10.09 15.49
N VAL A 90 -3.24 10.40 14.76
CA VAL A 90 -3.30 11.26 13.58
C VAL A 90 -4.06 10.61 12.42
N THR A 91 -3.89 9.30 12.19
CA THR A 91 -4.61 8.60 11.12
C THR A 91 -6.10 8.48 11.42
N ARG A 92 -6.47 8.28 12.69
CA ARG A 92 -7.88 8.28 13.10
C ARG A 92 -8.51 9.66 12.97
N GLU A 93 -7.79 10.72 13.35
CA GLU A 93 -8.24 12.10 13.16
C GLU A 93 -8.42 12.43 11.67
N ALA A 94 -7.54 11.93 10.81
CA ALA A 94 -7.65 12.08 9.36
C ALA A 94 -8.78 11.23 8.72
N GLY A 95 -9.42 10.31 9.47
CA GLY A 95 -10.43 9.40 8.93
C GLY A 95 -9.87 8.20 8.16
N MET A 96 -8.58 7.89 8.31
CA MET A 96 -7.98 6.70 7.72
C MET A 96 -8.40 5.44 8.49
N ARG A 97 -8.80 4.40 7.74
CA ARG A 97 -9.34 3.16 8.32
C ARG A 97 -8.35 2.00 8.33
N GLY A 98 -7.19 2.15 7.70
CA GLY A 98 -6.23 1.07 7.51
C GLY A 98 -6.55 0.20 6.29
N PRO A 99 -5.95 -1.00 6.18
CA PRO A 99 -5.06 -1.61 7.18
C PRO A 99 -3.68 -0.95 7.24
N TRP A 100 -2.89 -1.38 8.21
CA TRP A 100 -1.47 -1.07 8.34
C TRP A 100 -0.63 -2.28 7.97
N ILE A 101 0.29 -2.09 7.02
CA ILE A 101 1.19 -3.14 6.57
C ILE A 101 2.60 -2.84 7.11
N LEU A 102 3.07 -3.68 8.04
CA LEU A 102 4.36 -3.53 8.69
C LEU A 102 5.37 -4.51 8.11
N LEU A 103 6.44 -4.00 7.53
CA LEU A 103 7.51 -4.81 6.96
C LEU A 103 8.59 -5.07 8.01
N LEU A 104 8.71 -6.34 8.42
CA LEU A 104 9.65 -6.80 9.43
C LEU A 104 11.01 -7.19 8.84
N GLY A 105 11.06 -7.38 7.52
CA GLY A 105 12.26 -7.78 6.80
C GLY A 105 12.08 -7.68 5.30
N SER A 106 13.19 -7.56 4.57
CA SER A 106 13.25 -7.53 3.11
C SER A 106 13.77 -8.86 2.54
N MET A 107 13.95 -8.91 1.22
CA MET A 107 14.56 -10.05 0.53
C MET A 107 15.99 -10.35 0.98
N THR A 108 16.62 -9.44 1.73
CA THR A 108 17.99 -9.56 2.22
C THR A 108 18.10 -9.47 3.74
N ASN A 109 17.24 -8.71 4.44
CA ASN A 109 17.47 -8.35 5.84
C ASN A 109 16.27 -8.64 6.73
N GLY A 110 16.50 -9.21 7.92
CA GLY A 110 15.51 -9.24 8.99
C GLY A 110 15.60 -7.96 9.83
N GLN A 111 14.83 -6.92 9.50
CA GLN A 111 14.95 -5.62 10.17
C GLN A 111 14.61 -5.72 11.66
N LEU A 112 13.51 -6.38 12.03
CA LEU A 112 13.15 -6.55 13.43
C LEU A 112 14.24 -7.34 14.19
N GLU A 113 14.75 -8.43 13.63
CA GLU A 113 15.81 -9.25 14.23
C GLU A 113 17.08 -8.42 14.43
N ARG A 114 17.47 -7.64 13.42
CA ARG A 114 18.60 -6.71 13.50
C ARG A 114 18.41 -5.67 14.59
N ARG A 115 17.20 -5.15 14.79
CA ARG A 115 16.90 -4.19 15.85
C ARG A 115 16.96 -4.80 17.24
N ILE A 116 16.51 -6.05 17.40
CA ILE A 116 16.64 -6.79 18.65
C ILE A 116 18.13 -6.97 18.98
N ALA A 117 18.94 -7.44 18.04
CA ALA A 117 20.37 -7.61 18.24
C ALA A 117 21.10 -6.27 18.49
N ALA A 118 20.79 -5.24 17.72
CA ALA A 118 21.42 -3.92 17.84
C ALA A 118 21.03 -3.16 19.11
N SER A 119 19.97 -3.58 19.81
CA SER A 119 19.56 -2.95 21.07
C SER A 119 20.59 -3.11 22.19
N GLY A 120 21.42 -4.17 22.14
CA GLY A 120 22.35 -4.54 23.21
C GLY A 120 21.67 -4.96 24.52
N LEU A 121 20.34 -5.08 24.53
CA LEU A 121 19.56 -5.44 25.72
C LEU A 121 19.54 -6.96 25.98
N PHE A 122 19.84 -7.74 24.95
CA PHE A 122 19.75 -9.20 24.92
C PHE A 122 20.98 -9.77 24.22
N ASP A 123 21.46 -10.91 24.71
CA ASP A 123 22.57 -11.66 24.10
C ASP A 123 22.01 -12.57 23.02
N VAL A 124 21.93 -12.04 21.79
CA VAL A 124 21.36 -12.74 20.64
C VAL A 124 22.30 -12.65 19.44
N GLN A 125 22.25 -13.66 18.57
CA GLN A 125 23.12 -13.75 17.41
C GLN A 125 22.36 -13.49 16.11
N LEU A 126 23.02 -12.73 15.23
CA LEU A 126 22.65 -12.62 13.83
C LEU A 126 23.53 -13.55 13.01
N ARG A 127 22.93 -14.20 12.05
CA ARG A 127 23.63 -15.02 11.07
C ARG A 127 23.80 -14.23 9.78
N GLN A 128 25.04 -14.16 9.31
CA GLN A 128 25.31 -13.61 7.97
C GLN A 128 24.86 -14.60 6.90
N ARG A 129 24.25 -14.07 5.85
CA ARG A 129 23.87 -14.87 4.68
C ARG A 129 25.12 -15.43 3.96
N PRO A 130 25.09 -16.70 3.50
CA PRO A 130 26.04 -17.20 2.50
C PRO A 130 25.99 -16.35 1.21
N GLY A 131 27.13 -15.75 0.83
CA GLY A 131 27.27 -14.95 -0.39
C GLY A 131 26.90 -13.47 -0.27
N GLY A 132 26.77 -12.93 0.95
CA GLY A 132 26.72 -11.48 1.17
C GLY A 132 28.05 -10.79 0.82
N SER A 133 28.02 -9.54 0.38
CA SER A 133 29.25 -8.74 0.28
C SER A 133 29.73 -8.34 1.68
N ALA A 134 31.04 -8.20 1.86
CA ALA A 134 31.64 -7.80 3.14
C ALA A 134 31.22 -6.38 3.60
N GLU A 135 30.75 -5.53 2.67
CA GLU A 135 30.41 -4.13 2.93
C GLU A 135 28.98 -3.92 3.48
N SER A 136 28.08 -4.90 3.32
CA SER A 136 26.76 -4.89 3.95
C SER A 136 26.17 -6.31 3.97
N PRO A 137 26.68 -7.21 4.84
CA PRO A 137 26.24 -8.59 4.83
C PRO A 137 24.77 -8.65 5.26
N PRO A 138 23.90 -9.23 4.41
CA PRO A 138 22.51 -9.46 4.77
C PRO A 138 22.46 -10.30 6.06
N ALA A 139 21.78 -9.78 7.09
CA ALA A 139 21.75 -10.38 8.42
C ALA A 139 20.31 -10.67 8.85
N VAL A 140 20.09 -11.91 9.27
CA VAL A 140 18.84 -12.42 9.84
C VAL A 140 19.15 -13.04 11.20
N GLY A 141 18.14 -13.17 12.04
CA GLY A 141 18.27 -13.88 13.32
C GLY A 141 18.63 -15.34 13.08
N ASP A 142 19.49 -15.91 13.92
CA ASP A 142 19.71 -17.35 13.87
C ASP A 142 18.42 -18.09 14.26
N LEU A 143 18.08 -19.16 13.54
CA LEU A 143 16.90 -19.97 13.80
C LEU A 143 17.10 -20.87 15.02
N ASP A 144 18.35 -21.26 15.29
CA ASP A 144 18.72 -22.11 16.41
C ASP A 144 18.90 -21.30 17.72
N ASP A 145 18.98 -19.97 17.62
CA ASP A 145 19.06 -19.07 18.77
C ASP A 145 17.68 -18.93 19.42
N GLN A 146 17.48 -19.70 20.50
CA GLN A 146 16.25 -19.68 21.29
C GLN A 146 15.95 -18.31 21.91
N GLU A 147 16.99 -17.53 22.25
CA GLU A 147 16.80 -16.20 22.81
C GLU A 147 16.32 -15.24 21.74
N MET A 148 16.92 -15.25 20.54
CA MET A 148 16.42 -14.48 19.39
C MET A 148 14.96 -14.82 19.08
N ASN A 149 14.65 -16.12 18.98
CA ASN A 149 13.28 -16.60 18.73
C ASN A 149 12.29 -16.07 19.78
N ARG A 150 12.67 -16.14 21.06
CA ARG A 150 11.85 -15.66 22.17
C ARG A 150 11.65 -14.15 22.11
N ARG A 151 12.72 -13.37 21.91
CA ARG A 151 12.64 -11.90 21.85
C ARG A 151 11.83 -11.41 20.67
N TYR A 152 11.98 -12.05 19.51
CA TYR A 152 11.17 -11.76 18.32
C TYR A 152 9.67 -11.90 18.62
N VAL A 153 9.28 -13.00 19.25
CA VAL A 153 7.89 -13.25 19.66
C VAL A 153 7.41 -12.24 20.70
N GLU A 154 8.21 -11.94 21.72
CA GLU A 154 7.83 -11.00 22.78
C GLU A 154 7.52 -9.59 22.23
N VAL A 155 8.31 -9.10 21.26
CA VAL A 155 8.05 -7.82 20.60
C VAL A 155 6.73 -7.84 19.83
N LEU A 156 6.44 -8.90 19.08
CA LEU A 156 5.18 -9.01 18.33
C LEU A 156 3.97 -9.21 19.23
N GLN A 157 4.13 -9.89 20.38
CA GLN A 157 3.09 -9.95 21.40
C GLN A 157 2.82 -8.59 22.04
N ALA A 158 3.87 -7.78 22.29
CA ALA A 158 3.70 -6.42 22.75
C ALA A 158 2.92 -5.59 21.71
N LEU A 159 3.21 -5.77 20.41
CA LEU A 159 2.52 -5.08 19.32
C LEU A 159 1.03 -5.47 19.26
N ASP A 160 0.72 -6.77 19.28
CA ASP A 160 -0.66 -7.27 19.26
C ASP A 160 -1.47 -6.80 20.49
N ARG A 161 -0.88 -6.86 21.69
CA ARG A 161 -1.50 -6.33 22.90
C ARG A 161 -1.78 -4.83 22.78
N ARG A 162 -0.79 -4.06 22.35
CA ARG A 162 -0.93 -2.60 22.20
C ARG A 162 -1.99 -2.24 21.18
N ALA A 163 -2.02 -2.95 20.04
CA ALA A 163 -3.00 -2.75 18.98
C ALA A 163 -4.43 -2.96 19.50
N LYS A 164 -4.67 -4.00 20.30
CA LYS A 164 -5.96 -4.27 20.95
C LYS A 164 -6.32 -3.21 22.00
N GLU A 165 -5.37 -2.82 22.85
CA GLU A 165 -5.58 -1.82 23.90
C GLU A 165 -5.92 -0.43 23.34
N LYS A 166 -5.31 -0.05 22.21
CA LYS A 166 -5.44 1.28 21.61
C LYS A 166 -6.40 1.35 20.43
N GLY A 167 -6.92 0.20 20.00
CA GLY A 167 -7.77 0.09 18.83
C GLY A 167 -7.04 0.55 17.57
N TYR A 168 -5.86 0.00 17.32
CA TYR A 168 -5.18 0.19 16.03
C TYR A 168 -6.00 -0.46 14.92
N PRO A 169 -5.90 0.03 13.67
CA PRO A 169 -6.38 -0.70 12.50
C PRO A 169 -5.76 -2.11 12.42
N GLU A 170 -6.31 -2.95 11.56
CA GLU A 170 -5.72 -4.26 11.29
C GLU A 170 -4.24 -4.11 10.89
N ILE A 171 -3.38 -4.92 11.54
CA ILE A 171 -1.95 -4.96 11.25
C ILE A 171 -1.66 -6.23 10.45
N ILE A 172 -1.13 -6.02 9.25
CA ILE A 172 -0.67 -7.05 8.34
C ILE A 172 0.86 -7.02 8.33
N LEU A 173 1.49 -8.15 8.62
CA LEU A 173 2.94 -8.29 8.66
C LEU A 173 3.46 -8.81 7.32
N ILE A 174 4.47 -8.15 6.77
CA ILE A 174 5.38 -8.76 5.79
C ILE A 174 6.60 -9.22 6.57
N VAL A 175 6.68 -10.52 6.86
CA VAL A 175 7.79 -11.10 7.65
C VAL A 175 9.12 -10.89 6.91
N TYR A 176 9.12 -11.20 5.62
CA TYR A 176 10.20 -10.89 4.69
C TYR A 176 9.57 -10.55 3.34
N ASP A 177 9.89 -9.39 2.79
CA ASP A 177 9.50 -9.00 1.43
C ASP A 177 10.27 -9.84 0.41
N GLU A 178 9.54 -10.48 -0.49
CA GLU A 178 10.04 -11.37 -1.55
C GLU A 178 11.14 -12.35 -1.07
N PRO A 179 10.84 -13.26 -0.11
CA PRO A 179 11.85 -14.04 0.60
C PRO A 179 12.44 -15.13 -0.28
N TYR A 180 13.46 -14.82 -1.10
CA TYR A 180 14.16 -15.75 -2.01
C TYR A 180 14.44 -17.11 -1.37
N LYS A 181 14.65 -18.15 -2.18
CA LYS A 181 14.77 -19.57 -1.73
C LYS A 181 15.56 -19.79 -0.44
N TYR A 182 16.60 -18.98 -0.18
CA TYR A 182 17.44 -19.07 1.02
C TYR A 182 16.80 -18.49 2.30
N LEU A 183 15.79 -17.62 2.21
CA LEU A 183 15.02 -17.09 3.35
C LEU A 183 13.70 -17.83 3.58
N LEU A 184 13.33 -18.80 2.74
CA LEU A 184 12.06 -19.49 2.92
C LEU A 184 11.99 -20.23 4.25
N GLU A 185 13.06 -20.90 4.64
CA GLU A 185 13.14 -21.58 5.94
C GLU A 185 12.96 -20.59 7.10
N TRP A 186 13.62 -19.43 7.04
CA TRP A 186 13.43 -18.35 8.00
C TRP A 186 11.99 -17.83 8.00
N HIS A 187 11.41 -17.63 6.82
CA HIS A 187 10.04 -17.16 6.67
C HIS A 187 9.06 -18.13 7.32
N HIS A 188 9.11 -19.42 6.96
CA HIS A 188 8.25 -20.46 7.54
C HIS A 188 8.38 -20.51 9.06
N HIS A 189 9.61 -20.54 9.59
CA HIS A 189 9.85 -20.58 11.04
C HIS A 189 9.28 -19.36 11.77
N ARG A 190 9.48 -18.16 11.22
CA ARG A 190 8.97 -16.91 11.81
C ARG A 190 7.44 -16.85 11.74
N CYS A 191 6.85 -17.26 10.62
CA CYS A 191 5.39 -17.38 10.47
C CYS A 191 4.81 -18.35 11.50
N ASP A 192 5.41 -19.53 11.68
CA ASP A 192 5.02 -20.51 12.68
C ASP A 192 5.01 -19.93 14.10
N LEU A 193 6.06 -19.20 14.48
CA LEU A 193 6.14 -18.52 15.77
C LEU A 193 5.02 -17.47 15.93
N ILE A 194 4.77 -16.66 14.90
CA ILE A 194 3.70 -15.65 14.90
C ILE A 194 2.34 -16.32 15.08
N ARG A 195 2.06 -17.38 14.33
CA ARG A 195 0.78 -18.12 14.41
C ARG A 195 0.54 -18.70 15.80
N ARG A 196 1.57 -19.21 16.46
CA ARG A 196 1.45 -19.80 17.81
C ARG A 196 1.29 -18.74 18.90
N HIS A 197 1.97 -17.61 18.78
CA HIS A 197 2.16 -16.70 19.92
C HIS A 197 1.52 -15.31 19.75
N ALA A 198 1.22 -14.90 18.52
CA ALA A 198 0.54 -13.65 18.19
C ALA A 198 -0.48 -13.85 17.05
N PRO A 199 -1.45 -14.79 17.17
CA PRO A 199 -2.39 -15.14 16.09
C PRO A 199 -3.34 -14.00 15.69
N GLY A 200 -3.39 -12.91 16.45
CA GLY A 200 -4.13 -11.70 16.10
C GLY A 200 -3.51 -10.90 14.94
N LEU A 201 -2.21 -11.08 14.69
CA LEU A 201 -1.50 -10.41 13.60
C LEU A 201 -1.66 -11.20 12.30
N LYS A 202 -1.97 -10.49 11.22
CA LYS A 202 -2.12 -11.09 9.89
C LYS A 202 -0.79 -11.16 9.17
N ILE A 203 -0.64 -12.10 8.25
CA ILE A 203 0.59 -12.28 7.46
C ILE A 203 0.27 -12.11 5.98
N LEU A 204 1.01 -11.20 5.34
CA LEU A 204 1.06 -11.02 3.90
C LEU A 204 2.36 -11.59 3.35
N SER A 205 2.22 -12.45 2.35
CA SER A 205 3.37 -13.03 1.67
C SER A 205 3.42 -12.63 0.20
N THR A 206 4.65 -12.51 -0.30
CA THR A 206 5.00 -11.80 -1.54
C THR A 206 5.71 -12.76 -2.51
N PRO A 207 4.99 -13.67 -3.19
CA PRO A 207 5.56 -14.75 -3.99
C PRO A 207 6.14 -14.30 -5.36
N GLN A 208 6.38 -13.01 -5.63
CA GLN A 208 6.95 -12.52 -6.90
C GLN A 208 6.31 -13.14 -8.17
N THR A 209 4.98 -13.28 -8.24
CA THR A 209 4.26 -13.94 -9.36
C THR A 209 4.68 -15.39 -9.65
N ARG A 210 5.38 -16.07 -8.73
CA ARG A 210 5.80 -17.47 -8.87
C ARG A 210 4.76 -18.38 -8.22
N LEU A 211 3.95 -19.04 -9.03
CA LEU A 211 2.86 -19.90 -8.53
C LEU A 211 3.35 -21.01 -7.59
N GLU A 212 4.44 -21.70 -7.93
CA GLU A 212 5.02 -22.73 -7.05
C GLU A 212 5.46 -22.17 -5.70
N TRP A 213 5.85 -20.90 -5.68
CA TRP A 213 6.24 -20.24 -4.46
C TRP A 213 5.05 -19.86 -3.60
N ALA A 214 3.99 -19.34 -4.24
CA ALA A 214 2.72 -19.08 -3.59
C ALA A 214 2.14 -20.34 -2.93
N LYS A 215 2.24 -21.51 -3.58
CA LYS A 215 1.85 -22.80 -2.99
C LYS A 215 2.60 -23.09 -1.70
N GLY A 216 3.93 -22.89 -1.69
CA GLY A 216 4.76 -23.10 -0.50
C GLY A 216 4.43 -22.15 0.65
N LEU A 217 4.10 -20.90 0.34
CA LEU A 217 3.79 -19.87 1.34
C LEU A 217 2.32 -19.88 1.81
N MET A 218 1.45 -20.67 1.18
CA MET A 218 0.00 -20.59 1.41
C MET A 218 -0.41 -20.91 2.86
N ALA A 219 0.24 -21.90 3.48
CA ALA A 219 -0.05 -22.28 4.86
C ALA A 219 0.27 -21.16 5.87
N ASP A 220 1.27 -20.34 5.56
CA ASP A 220 1.74 -19.26 6.44
C ASP A 220 0.89 -18.00 6.34
N SER A 221 0.11 -17.86 5.28
CA SER A 221 -0.38 -16.57 4.83
C SER A 221 -1.86 -16.36 5.16
N ASP A 222 -2.23 -15.12 5.49
CA ASP A 222 -3.63 -14.65 5.44
C ASP A 222 -3.91 -13.94 4.12
N TYR A 223 -2.89 -13.26 3.58
CA TYR A 223 -2.93 -12.52 2.34
C TYR A 223 -1.84 -12.99 1.37
N MET A 224 -2.15 -12.93 0.08
CA MET A 224 -1.18 -13.06 -0.99
C MET A 224 -1.12 -11.82 -1.85
N VAL A 225 0.11 -11.39 -2.18
CA VAL A 225 0.32 -10.36 -3.19
C VAL A 225 0.06 -10.92 -4.60
N VAL A 226 -0.74 -10.19 -5.38
CA VAL A 226 -0.92 -10.38 -6.83
C VAL A 226 -0.50 -9.13 -7.59
N ARG A 227 -0.07 -9.29 -8.85
CA ARG A 227 0.33 -8.13 -9.68
C ARG A 227 -0.75 -7.67 -10.66
N GLY A 228 -1.92 -8.29 -10.71
CA GLY A 228 -2.96 -7.98 -11.69
C GLY A 228 -2.74 -8.69 -13.04
N CYS A 229 -3.62 -8.43 -14.02
CA CYS A 229 -3.58 -9.00 -15.38
C CYS A 229 -3.89 -10.52 -15.49
N GLY A 230 -4.72 -11.06 -14.62
CA GLY A 230 -5.03 -12.49 -14.52
C GLY A 230 -3.97 -13.30 -13.81
N ASP A 231 -3.42 -12.77 -12.73
CA ASP A 231 -2.40 -13.44 -11.92
C ASP A 231 -2.97 -14.77 -11.35
N PRO A 232 -2.42 -15.94 -11.73
CA PRO A 232 -2.94 -17.24 -11.31
C PRO A 232 -2.84 -17.47 -9.80
N ILE A 233 -2.06 -16.65 -9.07
CA ILE A 233 -1.99 -16.69 -7.61
C ILE A 233 -3.32 -16.24 -6.99
N CYS A 234 -4.09 -15.38 -7.66
CA CYS A 234 -5.39 -14.92 -7.15
C CYS A 234 -6.35 -16.09 -6.94
N GLU A 235 -6.52 -16.93 -7.96
CA GLU A 235 -7.42 -18.09 -7.88
C GLU A 235 -6.97 -19.07 -6.79
N LEU A 236 -5.67 -19.39 -6.76
CA LEU A 236 -5.07 -20.24 -5.73
C LEU A 236 -5.34 -19.72 -4.31
N THR A 237 -5.21 -18.41 -4.11
CA THR A 237 -5.42 -17.74 -2.82
C THR A 237 -6.88 -17.80 -2.39
N ARG A 238 -7.81 -17.53 -3.32
CA ARG A 238 -9.25 -17.60 -3.05
C ARG A 238 -9.72 -19.02 -2.76
N GLN A 239 -9.23 -20.01 -3.50
CA GLN A 239 -9.53 -21.43 -3.24
C GLN A 239 -9.09 -21.88 -1.84
N ALA A 240 -8.01 -21.28 -1.31
CA ALA A 240 -7.53 -21.50 0.05
C ALA A 240 -8.29 -20.69 1.13
N GLY A 241 -9.31 -19.91 0.75
CA GLY A 241 -10.08 -19.06 1.67
C GLY A 241 -9.28 -17.89 2.23
N LYS A 242 -8.27 -17.42 1.49
CA LYS A 242 -7.37 -16.33 1.88
C LYS A 242 -7.70 -15.04 1.13
N GLN A 243 -7.22 -13.91 1.64
CA GLN A 243 -7.46 -12.59 1.05
C GLN A 243 -6.38 -12.24 0.01
N VAL A 244 -6.74 -11.35 -0.92
CA VAL A 244 -5.89 -10.98 -2.05
C VAL A 244 -5.54 -9.51 -1.94
N LEU A 245 -4.26 -9.20 -2.11
CA LEU A 245 -3.76 -7.83 -2.06
C LEU A 245 -3.00 -7.52 -3.35
N GLY A 246 -3.42 -6.47 -4.06
CA GLY A 246 -2.92 -6.09 -5.37
C GLY A 246 -1.75 -5.14 -5.28
N PHE A 247 -0.62 -5.45 -5.92
CA PHE A 247 0.53 -4.55 -6.01
C PHE A 247 0.45 -3.65 -7.25
N GLY A 248 0.07 -2.40 -7.04
CA GLY A 248 0.10 -1.34 -8.05
C GLY A 248 1.53 -0.94 -8.38
N ARG A 249 1.90 -1.00 -9.67
CA ARG A 249 3.20 -0.51 -10.13
C ARG A 249 3.05 0.96 -10.51
N LEU A 250 3.76 1.83 -9.82
CA LEU A 250 3.74 3.27 -10.08
C LEU A 250 5.17 3.81 -10.14
N THR A 251 5.49 4.59 -11.17
CA THR A 251 6.72 5.39 -11.24
C THR A 251 6.45 6.79 -11.79
N ALA A 252 7.23 7.79 -11.37
CA ALA A 252 6.92 9.21 -11.59
C ALA A 252 7.05 9.61 -13.07
N ASP A 253 7.74 8.78 -13.85
CA ASP A 253 7.92 8.85 -15.29
C ASP A 253 6.82 8.12 -16.09
N MET A 254 5.83 7.52 -15.43
CA MET A 254 4.66 6.95 -16.13
C MET A 254 3.77 8.05 -16.68
N ASP A 255 3.23 7.82 -17.89
CA ASP A 255 2.14 8.64 -18.39
C ASP A 255 0.84 8.42 -17.57
N PHE A 256 -0.09 9.34 -17.74
CA PHE A 256 -1.35 9.35 -17.00
C PHE A 256 -2.16 8.06 -17.20
N SER A 257 -2.27 7.56 -18.43
CA SER A 257 -3.09 6.38 -18.73
C SER A 257 -2.49 5.11 -18.13
N CYS A 258 -1.17 4.94 -18.24
CA CYS A 258 -0.42 3.83 -17.67
C CYS A 258 -0.52 3.81 -16.15
N ALA A 259 -0.35 4.96 -15.50
CA ALA A 259 -0.50 5.09 -14.05
C ALA A 259 -1.95 4.74 -13.62
N ARG A 260 -2.95 5.37 -14.25
CA ARG A 260 -4.37 5.15 -13.97
C ARG A 260 -4.78 3.68 -14.10
N TRP A 261 -4.35 3.02 -15.17
CA TRP A 261 -4.63 1.60 -15.39
C TRP A 261 -3.92 0.71 -14.34
N SER A 262 -2.63 0.97 -14.09
CA SER A 262 -1.79 0.17 -13.18
C SER A 262 -2.26 0.18 -11.73
N THR A 263 -3.04 1.19 -11.37
CA THR A 263 -3.65 1.41 -10.06
C THR A 263 -5.18 1.44 -10.19
N GLY A 264 -5.76 0.63 -11.06
CA GLY A 264 -7.20 0.59 -11.24
C GLY A 264 -7.64 -0.68 -11.94
N LEU A 265 -8.11 -0.54 -13.17
CA LEU A 265 -8.70 -1.63 -13.95
C LEU A 265 -7.75 -2.79 -14.27
N ARG A 266 -6.43 -2.63 -14.09
CA ARG A 266 -5.49 -3.76 -14.12
C ARG A 266 -5.88 -4.91 -13.18
N PHE A 267 -6.60 -4.61 -12.10
CA PHE A 267 -7.06 -5.57 -11.10
C PHE A 267 -8.52 -6.01 -11.29
N ALA A 268 -9.11 -5.75 -12.46
CA ALA A 268 -10.53 -6.03 -12.71
C ALA A 268 -10.89 -7.52 -12.56
N GLU A 269 -9.98 -8.43 -12.88
CA GLU A 269 -10.16 -9.88 -12.68
C GLU A 269 -9.88 -10.31 -11.24
N GLU A 270 -8.77 -9.86 -10.67
CA GLU A 270 -8.31 -10.33 -9.37
C GLU A 270 -9.14 -9.78 -8.24
N GLN A 271 -9.68 -8.57 -8.40
CA GLN A 271 -10.52 -7.88 -7.43
C GLN A 271 -9.95 -7.96 -6.00
N PRO A 272 -8.73 -7.44 -5.77
CA PRO A 272 -8.09 -7.47 -4.46
C PRO A 272 -8.85 -6.64 -3.42
N ASP A 273 -8.78 -7.07 -2.17
CA ASP A 273 -9.37 -6.37 -1.02
C ASP A 273 -8.62 -5.06 -0.72
N ILE A 274 -7.32 -5.05 -1.03
CA ILE A 274 -6.39 -3.95 -0.78
C ILE A 274 -5.53 -3.76 -2.02
N ILE A 275 -5.34 -2.52 -2.46
CA ILE A 275 -4.34 -2.19 -3.47
C ILE A 275 -3.26 -1.30 -2.86
N PHE A 276 -2.03 -1.81 -2.90
CA PHE A 276 -0.86 -1.14 -2.34
C PHE A 276 0.19 -0.86 -3.43
N LEU A 277 1.00 0.18 -3.27
CA LEU A 277 2.02 0.60 -4.25
C LEU A 277 3.32 1.03 -3.56
N TRP A 278 4.47 0.90 -4.23
CA TRP A 278 5.79 0.91 -3.58
C TRP A 278 6.22 2.18 -2.82
N ALA A 279 5.77 3.38 -3.20
CA ALA A 279 6.14 4.57 -2.44
C ALA A 279 5.24 5.77 -2.70
N LEU A 280 5.10 6.69 -1.73
CA LEU A 280 4.54 8.03 -1.97
C LEU A 280 5.63 9.06 -2.24
N ASN A 281 6.69 9.03 -1.42
CA ASN A 281 7.73 10.05 -1.35
C ASN A 281 9.12 9.44 -1.10
N TYR A 282 9.49 8.40 -1.84
CA TYR A 282 10.76 7.70 -1.61
C TYR A 282 11.99 8.61 -1.85
N GLY A 283 13.03 8.39 -1.03
CA GLY A 283 14.28 9.16 -1.06
C GLY A 283 14.18 10.53 -0.35
N GLY A 284 15.31 11.01 0.20
CA GLY A 284 15.37 12.32 0.85
C GLY A 284 15.02 13.46 -0.10
N LEU A 285 14.34 14.49 0.40
CA LEU A 285 14.07 15.70 -0.36
C LEU A 285 15.36 16.50 -0.53
N ASN A 286 15.64 16.99 -1.74
CA ASN A 286 16.63 18.03 -1.93
C ASN A 286 15.95 19.40 -1.72
N PRO A 287 16.15 20.06 -0.56
CA PRO A 287 15.46 21.31 -0.25
C PRO A 287 15.85 22.47 -1.17
N ARG A 288 16.95 22.35 -1.93
CA ARG A 288 17.44 23.39 -2.84
C ARG A 288 16.88 23.28 -4.24
N VAL A 289 16.41 22.10 -4.63
CA VAL A 289 15.94 21.85 -6.00
C VAL A 289 14.80 20.82 -5.99
N PRO A 290 13.64 21.17 -5.42
CA PRO A 290 12.53 20.23 -5.21
C PRO A 290 11.94 19.69 -6.52
N PHE A 291 12.37 20.13 -7.70
CA PHE A 291 11.84 19.63 -8.98
C PHE A 291 12.91 19.16 -9.99
N ASN A 292 14.22 19.40 -9.75
CA ASN A 292 15.28 18.97 -10.69
C ASN A 292 15.73 17.52 -10.51
N ASP A 293 15.24 16.84 -9.48
CA ASP A 293 15.57 15.44 -9.22
C ASP A 293 14.99 14.50 -10.31
N LEU A 294 13.99 14.94 -11.08
CA LEU A 294 13.42 14.24 -12.24
C LEU A 294 14.36 14.17 -13.46
N VAL A 295 15.44 14.97 -13.47
CA VAL A 295 16.34 15.12 -14.63
C VAL A 295 17.47 14.05 -14.62
N THR A 296 17.51 13.18 -13.62
CA THR A 296 18.43 12.03 -13.56
C THR A 296 17.67 10.70 -13.51
N PRO A 297 17.31 10.12 -14.67
CA PRO A 297 16.53 8.87 -14.77
C PRO A 297 17.13 7.66 -14.03
N GLN A 298 18.41 7.72 -13.68
CA GLN A 298 19.13 6.61 -13.05
C GLN A 298 18.91 6.49 -11.53
N ASN A 299 18.33 7.50 -10.86
CA ASN A 299 18.11 7.39 -9.42
C ASN A 299 16.76 6.73 -9.10
N TRP A 300 16.84 5.49 -8.60
CA TRP A 300 15.70 4.70 -8.13
C TRP A 300 14.85 5.44 -7.09
N GLY A 301 15.47 6.28 -6.26
CA GLY A 301 14.80 7.16 -5.29
C GLY A 301 13.70 8.02 -5.92
N PHE A 302 14.04 8.71 -7.00
CA PHE A 302 13.21 9.76 -7.59
C PHE A 302 12.07 9.22 -8.45
N ARG A 303 12.22 8.03 -9.02
CA ARG A 303 11.14 7.39 -9.79
C ARG A 303 9.95 7.00 -8.93
N HIS A 304 10.05 7.05 -7.61
CA HIS A 304 8.97 6.65 -6.69
C HIS A 304 8.51 7.81 -5.80
N ARG A 305 8.39 9.01 -6.39
CA ARG A 305 7.86 10.21 -5.72
C ARG A 305 6.67 10.78 -6.51
N PHE A 306 5.50 10.84 -5.89
CA PHE A 306 4.23 11.22 -6.53
C PHE A 306 3.54 12.41 -5.88
N ALA A 307 4.06 12.91 -4.76
CA ALA A 307 3.63 14.16 -4.16
C ALA A 307 4.85 14.90 -3.60
N TRP A 308 4.70 16.22 -3.51
CA TRP A 308 5.73 17.11 -2.98
C TRP A 308 5.20 17.88 -1.78
N PRO A 309 6.02 18.12 -0.75
CA PRO A 309 5.62 19.04 0.30
C PRO A 309 5.43 20.45 -0.28
N PRO A 310 4.65 21.30 0.39
CA PRO A 310 4.41 22.68 -0.02
C PRO A 310 5.70 23.50 0.01
N THR A 311 5.89 24.36 -1.00
CA THR A 311 7.12 25.14 -1.25
C THR A 311 7.37 26.26 -0.23
N GLU A 312 6.36 26.71 0.51
CA GLU A 312 6.51 27.72 1.57
C GLU A 312 7.27 27.19 2.80
N SER A 313 7.51 25.87 2.88
CA SER A 313 8.37 25.23 3.90
C SER A 313 9.88 25.39 3.64
N ALA A 314 10.29 26.30 2.76
CA ALA A 314 11.70 26.54 2.39
C ALA A 314 12.60 27.04 3.53
N THR A 315 12.07 27.26 4.74
CA THR A 315 12.91 27.37 5.94
C THR A 315 13.47 25.99 6.29
N LEU A 316 14.80 25.87 6.21
CA LEU A 316 15.65 24.68 6.42
C LEU A 316 15.49 23.94 7.76
N GLU A 317 14.46 24.21 8.55
CA GLU A 317 14.10 23.38 9.69
C GLU A 317 13.19 22.24 9.23
N PRO A 318 13.32 21.03 9.80
CA PRO A 318 12.44 19.89 9.49
C PRO A 318 11.02 20.07 10.03
N SER A 319 10.49 21.30 10.02
CA SER A 319 9.06 21.56 10.09
C SER A 319 8.49 21.37 8.68
N TRP A 320 8.30 20.10 8.31
CA TRP A 320 7.46 19.71 7.17
C TRP A 320 6.19 20.56 7.22
N GLY A 321 5.99 21.46 6.25
CA GLY A 321 5.05 22.59 6.32
C GLY A 321 3.69 22.27 6.93
N HIS A 322 3.60 22.37 8.26
CA HIS A 322 2.48 21.84 9.02
C HIS A 322 1.19 22.53 8.59
N GLY A 323 0.20 21.72 8.20
CA GLY A 323 -1.14 22.21 7.87
C GLY A 323 -1.32 22.63 6.40
N HIS A 324 -0.30 22.51 5.56
CA HIS A 324 -0.41 22.82 4.13
C HIS A 324 -0.57 21.54 3.30
N ARG A 325 -1.45 21.60 2.29
CA ARG A 325 -1.66 20.48 1.36
C ARG A 325 -0.40 20.20 0.56
N TRP A 326 -0.13 18.92 0.33
CA TRP A 326 0.95 18.50 -0.55
C TRP A 326 0.56 18.76 -2.01
N ILE A 327 1.58 19.09 -2.80
CA ILE A 327 1.44 19.32 -4.24
C ILE A 327 1.32 17.95 -4.92
N GLU A 328 0.15 17.69 -5.50
CA GLU A 328 -0.18 16.48 -6.23
C GLU A 328 0.51 16.48 -7.61
N THR A 329 1.00 15.33 -8.05
CA THR A 329 1.56 15.17 -9.41
C THR A 329 0.52 14.60 -10.38
N VAL A 330 0.81 14.65 -11.69
CA VAL A 330 -0.01 13.98 -12.72
C VAL A 330 -0.19 12.49 -12.41
N VAL A 331 0.85 11.83 -11.87
CA VAL A 331 0.81 10.41 -11.53
C VAL A 331 -0.06 10.16 -10.28
N TRP A 332 -0.06 11.07 -9.31
CA TRP A 332 -1.01 11.04 -8.18
C TRP A 332 -2.46 11.12 -8.67
N GLU A 333 -2.75 12.09 -9.54
CA GLU A 333 -4.09 12.27 -10.10
C GLU A 333 -4.51 11.08 -10.96
N ALA A 334 -3.59 10.51 -11.74
CA ALA A 334 -3.83 9.28 -12.48
C ALA A 334 -4.20 8.12 -11.54
N GLN A 335 -3.45 7.96 -10.43
CA GLN A 335 -3.75 6.94 -9.44
C GLN A 335 -5.14 7.13 -8.83
N ARG A 336 -5.49 8.36 -8.46
CA ARG A 336 -6.82 8.70 -7.94
C ARG A 336 -7.92 8.32 -8.92
N GLU A 337 -7.75 8.63 -10.20
CA GLU A 337 -8.70 8.26 -11.24
C GLU A 337 -8.80 6.74 -11.45
N GLY A 338 -7.68 6.02 -11.31
CA GLY A 338 -7.64 4.56 -11.37
C GLY A 338 -8.40 3.91 -10.21
N ALA A 339 -8.22 4.43 -9.00
CA ALA A 339 -8.95 3.99 -7.82
C ALA A 339 -10.46 4.18 -8.00
N LYS A 340 -10.90 5.32 -8.56
CA LYS A 340 -12.32 5.56 -8.86
C LYS A 340 -12.89 4.59 -9.90
N ASP A 341 -12.14 4.28 -10.97
CA ASP A 341 -12.57 3.30 -11.97
C ASP A 341 -12.82 1.94 -11.33
N TYR A 342 -11.91 1.53 -10.45
CA TYR A 342 -11.98 0.26 -9.77
C TYR A 342 -13.09 0.23 -8.71
N LEU A 343 -13.28 1.29 -7.93
CA LEU A 343 -14.42 1.41 -7.01
C LEU A 343 -15.75 1.34 -7.74
N LEU A 344 -15.88 1.98 -8.90
CA LEU A 344 -17.08 1.90 -9.71
C LEU A 344 -17.34 0.46 -10.21
N LEU A 345 -16.30 -0.26 -10.62
CA LEU A 345 -16.40 -1.68 -10.96
C LEU A 345 -16.94 -2.50 -9.77
N LEU A 346 -16.37 -2.30 -8.57
CA LEU A 346 -16.82 -3.02 -7.36
C LEU A 346 -18.26 -2.67 -6.97
N MET A 347 -18.64 -1.39 -7.07
CA MET A 347 -20.01 -0.96 -6.83
C MET A 347 -20.99 -1.59 -7.82
N LEU A 348 -20.64 -1.68 -9.09
CA LEU A 348 -21.45 -2.35 -10.10
C LEU A 348 -21.66 -3.83 -9.77
N GLN A 349 -20.61 -4.53 -9.33
CA GLN A 349 -20.73 -5.92 -8.92
C GLN A 349 -21.62 -6.10 -7.69
N ARG A 350 -21.47 -5.22 -6.70
CA ARG A 350 -22.33 -5.20 -5.53
C ARG A 350 -23.79 -4.98 -5.94
N GLU A 351 -24.05 -4.00 -6.80
CA GLU A 351 -25.40 -3.74 -7.31
C GLU A 351 -25.97 -4.94 -8.07
N LEU A 352 -25.20 -5.59 -8.93
CA LEU A 352 -25.62 -6.81 -9.64
C LEU A 352 -26.07 -7.92 -8.68
N SER A 353 -25.35 -8.14 -7.58
CA SER A 353 -25.71 -9.16 -6.58
C SER A 353 -26.97 -8.84 -5.76
N LEU A 354 -27.42 -7.58 -5.78
CA LEU A 354 -28.58 -7.10 -5.03
C LEU A 354 -29.78 -6.75 -5.94
N SER A 355 -29.54 -6.51 -7.23
CA SER A 355 -30.54 -5.99 -8.15
C SER A 355 -31.52 -7.07 -8.61
N ALA A 356 -32.79 -6.68 -8.71
CA ALA A 356 -33.83 -7.48 -9.34
C ALA A 356 -34.09 -7.04 -10.81
N SER A 357 -33.23 -6.20 -11.38
CA SER A 357 -33.37 -5.69 -12.74
C SER A 357 -33.38 -6.85 -13.75
N PRO A 358 -34.30 -6.87 -14.74
CA PRO A 358 -34.30 -7.88 -15.80
C PRO A 358 -33.05 -7.82 -16.68
N GLU A 359 -32.30 -6.72 -16.63
CA GLU A 359 -31.05 -6.54 -17.39
C GLU A 359 -29.83 -7.12 -16.68
N ALA A 360 -29.93 -7.45 -15.40
CA ALA A 360 -28.80 -7.90 -14.58
C ALA A 360 -28.06 -9.10 -15.18
N PRO A 361 -28.72 -10.18 -15.69
CA PRO A 361 -28.01 -11.31 -16.28
C PRO A 361 -27.17 -10.94 -17.51
N ALA A 362 -27.71 -10.07 -18.38
CA ALA A 362 -27.00 -9.63 -19.58
C ALA A 362 -25.79 -8.73 -19.22
N ILE A 363 -25.97 -7.83 -18.24
CA ILE A 363 -24.87 -6.99 -17.74
C ILE A 363 -23.80 -7.85 -17.07
N GLU A 364 -24.16 -8.86 -16.30
CA GLU A 364 -23.21 -9.76 -15.64
C GLU A 364 -22.36 -10.53 -16.67
N GLU A 365 -22.97 -11.05 -17.73
CA GLU A 365 -22.26 -11.72 -18.82
C GLU A 365 -21.25 -10.79 -19.50
N GLU A 366 -21.69 -9.59 -19.91
CA GLU A 366 -20.78 -8.62 -20.52
C GLU A 366 -19.70 -8.13 -19.55
N LEU A 367 -20.01 -7.99 -18.26
CA LEU A 367 -19.07 -7.56 -17.24
C LEU A 367 -17.94 -8.59 -17.06
N ASN A 368 -18.24 -9.88 -17.16
CA ASN A 368 -17.23 -10.93 -17.07
C ASN A 368 -16.21 -10.84 -18.21
N ALA A 369 -16.66 -10.62 -19.45
CA ALA A 369 -15.76 -10.34 -20.58
C ALA A 369 -15.00 -9.01 -20.39
N PHE A 370 -15.69 -7.96 -19.97
CA PHE A 370 -15.08 -6.65 -19.72
C PHE A 370 -13.92 -6.71 -18.74
N LYS A 371 -14.07 -7.44 -17.62
CA LYS A 371 -13.01 -7.57 -16.61
C LYS A 371 -11.73 -8.16 -17.22
N HIS A 372 -11.89 -9.16 -18.08
CA HIS A 372 -10.77 -9.80 -18.77
C HIS A 372 -10.00 -8.81 -19.65
N ASP A 373 -10.73 -8.05 -20.46
CA ASP A 373 -10.12 -7.07 -21.36
C ASP A 373 -9.50 -5.91 -20.57
N ALA A 374 -10.24 -5.37 -19.60
CA ALA A 374 -9.80 -4.21 -18.81
C ALA A 374 -8.55 -4.50 -17.98
N ALA A 375 -8.37 -5.74 -17.51
CA ALA A 375 -7.18 -6.14 -16.77
C ALA A 375 -5.92 -6.23 -17.64
N ARG A 376 -6.03 -6.22 -18.98
CA ARG A 376 -4.91 -6.45 -19.92
C ARG A 376 -4.70 -5.32 -20.92
N ASP A 377 -5.69 -4.47 -21.11
CA ASP A 377 -5.67 -3.40 -22.10
C ASP A 377 -5.92 -2.04 -21.43
N LEU A 378 -4.91 -1.18 -21.54
CA LEU A 378 -4.90 0.17 -20.99
C LEU A 378 -5.49 1.21 -21.94
N THR A 379 -5.94 0.82 -23.14
CA THR A 379 -6.56 1.73 -24.09
C THR A 379 -8.00 2.09 -23.70
N ASP A 380 -8.44 3.26 -24.15
CA ASP A 380 -9.82 3.76 -24.02
C ASP A 380 -10.40 3.73 -22.58
N LEU A 381 -9.57 4.06 -21.57
CA LEU A 381 -9.98 4.04 -20.16
C LEU A 381 -11.25 4.87 -19.87
N ASP A 382 -11.45 5.99 -20.59
CA ASP A 382 -12.66 6.80 -20.46
C ASP A 382 -13.90 6.10 -21.02
N ALA A 383 -13.78 5.39 -22.15
CA ALA A 383 -14.86 4.59 -22.68
C ALA A 383 -15.20 3.42 -21.74
N ARG A 384 -14.18 2.81 -21.13
CA ARG A 384 -14.35 1.75 -20.12
C ARG A 384 -15.10 2.26 -18.89
N ARG A 385 -14.71 3.42 -18.34
CA ARG A 385 -15.46 4.08 -17.26
C ARG A 385 -16.89 4.39 -17.67
N ALA A 386 -17.10 4.96 -18.85
CA ALA A 386 -18.43 5.30 -19.34
C ALA A 386 -19.33 4.07 -19.46
N LYS A 387 -18.79 2.92 -19.89
CA LYS A 387 -19.51 1.65 -19.95
C LYS A 387 -19.91 1.15 -18.56
N LEU A 388 -19.00 1.22 -17.57
CA LEU A 388 -19.33 0.91 -16.16
C LEU A 388 -20.43 1.81 -15.60
N LEU A 389 -20.37 3.12 -15.85
CA LEU A 389 -21.39 4.08 -15.44
C LEU A 389 -22.74 3.79 -16.08
N GLN A 390 -22.75 3.47 -17.37
CA GLN A 390 -23.97 3.13 -18.11
C GLN A 390 -24.67 1.91 -17.51
N TRP A 391 -23.93 0.84 -17.24
CA TRP A 391 -24.47 -0.35 -16.60
C TRP A 391 -24.99 -0.09 -15.19
N TYR A 392 -24.23 0.66 -14.38
CA TYR A 392 -24.66 0.99 -13.02
C TYR A 392 -25.97 1.79 -13.01
N ARG A 393 -26.14 2.75 -13.93
CA ARG A 393 -27.41 3.48 -14.10
C ARG A 393 -28.56 2.56 -14.52
N ARG A 394 -28.31 1.64 -15.45
CA ARG A 394 -29.33 0.69 -15.95
C ARG A 394 -29.83 -0.26 -14.86
N LEU A 395 -28.98 -0.64 -13.91
CA LEU A 395 -29.39 -1.49 -12.78
C LEU A 395 -30.24 -0.76 -11.74
N ARG A 396 -30.12 0.58 -11.67
CA ARG A 396 -30.81 1.43 -10.69
C ARG A 396 -32.04 2.16 -11.23
N ALA A 397 -32.26 2.13 -12.54
CA ALA A 397 -33.48 2.60 -13.19
C ALA A 397 -34.58 1.54 -13.08
#